data_AF-A0A353PFU1-F1
#
_entry.id   AF-A0A353PFU1-F1
#
_cell.length_a   1.000
_cell.length_b   1.000
_cell.length_c   1.000
_cell.angle_alpha   90.00
_cell.angle_beta   90.00
_cell.angle_gamma   90.00
#
_symmetry.space_group_name_H-M   'P 1'
#
loop_
_entity.id
_entity.type
_entity.pdbx_description
1 polymer ?
#
loop_
_entity_poly.entity_id
_entity_poly.type
_entity_poly.pdbx_seq_one_letter_code
_entity_poly.pdbx_strand_id
1 'polypeptide(L)'
;MLMTTDPTTGKLTRQTAPLDSPGLDAAIGRAHSASREWRAMSFAERANVLRNVAQYLREHTEALAPLMTEEMGKPIKEARGEVAKAAWCAEHYAEHAEQYLARQVIESDATLSYVQFLPLGVVLGILPWNAPFWLAFRFCAPALMAGNTCLMKHDPHVQACAAAIAGVFDAVGAPPAILQNLALANDQVERV
;
A
#
# COMPACT_ATOMS: atom_id res chain seq x y z
N MET A 1 -2.82 10.06 20.90
CA MET A 1 -1.99 8.85 20.68
C MET A 1 -2.87 7.78 20.07
N LEU A 2 -2.37 7.05 19.08
CA LEU A 2 -2.98 5.83 18.54
C LEU A 2 -2.50 4.67 19.39
N MET A 3 -3.43 3.86 19.89
CA MET A 3 -3.15 2.84 20.91
C MET A 3 -3.30 1.44 20.30
N THR A 4 -2.25 0.62 20.44
CA THR A 4 -2.27 -0.80 20.07
C THR A 4 -2.36 -1.63 21.34
N THR A 5 -3.39 -2.46 21.44
CA THR A 5 -3.61 -3.36 22.56
C THR A 5 -3.59 -4.80 22.06
N ASP A 6 -2.77 -5.65 22.64
CA ASP A 6 -2.76 -7.07 22.33
C ASP A 6 -4.09 -7.69 22.77
N PRO A 7 -4.92 -8.21 21.84
CA PRO A 7 -6.24 -8.72 22.17
C PRO A 7 -6.20 -10.03 22.96
N THR A 8 -5.07 -10.74 22.98
CA THR A 8 -4.88 -11.98 23.75
C THR A 8 -4.70 -11.69 25.23
N THR A 9 -4.00 -10.60 25.56
CA THR A 9 -3.63 -10.25 26.94
C THR A 9 -4.37 -9.03 27.49
N GLY A 10 -4.99 -8.23 26.63
CA GLY A 10 -5.59 -6.93 26.98
C GLY A 10 -4.56 -5.86 27.32
N LYS A 11 -3.26 -6.11 27.10
CA LYS A 11 -2.19 -5.18 27.46
C LYS A 11 -1.91 -4.22 26.31
N LEU A 12 -1.72 -2.94 26.65
CA LEU A 12 -1.22 -1.94 25.73
C LEU A 12 0.23 -2.30 25.33
N THR A 13 0.47 -2.55 24.04
CA THR A 13 1.80 -2.93 23.53
C THR A 13 2.54 -1.76 22.90
N ARG A 14 1.81 -0.85 22.23
CA ARG A 14 2.40 0.29 21.53
C ARG A 14 1.53 1.54 21.59
N GLN A 15 2.19 2.68 21.55
CA GLN A 15 1.57 3.99 21.38
C GLN A 15 2.28 4.74 20.25
N THR A 16 1.53 5.18 19.26
CA THR A 16 2.05 5.95 18.12
C THR A 16 1.46 7.35 18.15
N ALA A 17 2.32 8.37 18.03
CA ALA A 17 1.84 9.73 17.85
C ALA A 17 1.22 9.87 16.45
N PRO A 18 -0.02 10.35 16.32
CA PRO A 18 -0.56 10.65 15.00
C PRO A 18 0.22 11.80 14.36
N LEU A 19 0.22 11.87 13.03
CA LEU A 19 0.75 13.01 12.30
C LEU A 19 -0.01 14.27 12.71
N ASP A 20 0.74 15.36 12.87
CA ASP A 20 0.19 16.70 13.00
C ASP A 20 -0.16 17.29 11.62
N SER A 21 -0.78 18.47 11.61
CA SER A 21 -1.20 19.12 10.35
C SER A 21 -0.04 19.33 9.38
N PRO A 22 1.11 19.90 9.79
CA PRO A 22 2.24 20.09 8.88
C PRO A 22 2.82 18.77 8.37
N GLY A 23 2.89 17.74 9.22
CA GLY A 23 3.34 16.41 8.83
C GLY A 23 2.44 15.75 7.79
N LEU A 24 1.12 15.92 7.94
CA LEU A 24 0.14 15.45 6.96
C LEU A 24 0.27 16.17 5.61
N ASP A 25 0.29 17.51 5.63
CA ASP A 25 0.41 18.33 4.42
C ASP A 25 1.72 18.00 3.67
N ALA A 26 2.81 17.78 4.40
CA ALA A 26 4.10 17.37 3.84
C ALA A 26 4.03 15.97 3.21
N ALA A 27 3.33 15.01 3.83
CA ALA A 27 3.16 13.66 3.27
C ALA A 27 2.36 13.69 1.96
N ILE A 28 1.28 14.47 1.90
CA ILE A 28 0.48 14.68 0.69
C ILE A 28 1.35 15.31 -0.41
N GLY A 29 2.10 16.37 -0.08
CA GLY A 29 2.99 17.05 -1.03
C GLY A 29 4.07 16.12 -1.61
N ARG A 30 4.68 15.26 -0.78
CA ARG A 30 5.64 14.25 -1.26
C ARG A 30 4.99 13.22 -2.19
N ALA A 31 3.82 12.69 -1.84
CA ALA A 31 3.10 11.72 -2.69
C ALA A 31 2.72 12.33 -4.04
N HIS A 32 2.25 13.59 -4.03
CA HIS A 32 1.92 14.32 -5.24
C HIS A 32 3.14 14.52 -6.14
N SER A 33 4.27 14.92 -5.54
CA SER A 33 5.52 15.11 -6.28
C SER A 33 6.03 13.80 -6.88
N ALA A 34 6.07 12.72 -6.08
CA ALA A 34 6.46 11.39 -6.52
C ALA A 34 5.56 10.85 -7.65
N SER A 35 4.27 11.22 -7.66
CA SER A 35 3.33 10.77 -8.70
C SER A 35 3.74 11.20 -10.11
N ARG A 36 4.44 12.33 -10.25
CA ARG A 36 4.89 12.85 -11.56
C ARG A 36 6.00 11.99 -12.17
N GLU A 37 6.93 11.53 -11.33
CA GLU A 37 8.02 10.64 -11.76
C GLU A 37 7.51 9.21 -11.92
N TRP A 38 6.72 8.72 -10.96
CA TRP A 38 6.20 7.36 -10.96
C TRP A 38 5.30 7.05 -12.16
N ARG A 39 4.45 7.99 -12.57
CA ARG A 39 3.60 7.83 -13.76
C ARG A 39 4.38 7.81 -15.07
N ALA A 40 5.60 8.36 -15.09
CA ALA A 40 6.46 8.43 -16.27
C ALA A 40 7.28 7.15 -16.47
N MET A 41 7.44 6.34 -15.42
CA MET A 41 8.08 5.03 -15.52
C MET A 41 7.28 4.09 -16.43
N SER A 42 7.96 3.15 -17.06
CA SER A 42 7.37 2.06 -17.83
C SER A 42 6.68 1.03 -16.93
N PHE A 43 5.80 0.20 -17.50
CA PHE A 43 5.22 -0.93 -16.78
C PHE A 43 6.28 -1.90 -16.27
N ALA A 44 7.35 -2.15 -17.04
CA ALA A 44 8.44 -3.02 -16.64
C ALA A 44 9.18 -2.51 -15.39
N GLU A 45 9.46 -1.21 -15.31
CA GLU A 45 10.09 -0.60 -14.14
C GLU A 45 9.19 -0.67 -12.91
N ARG A 46 7.90 -0.34 -13.05
CA ARG A 46 6.93 -0.46 -11.95
C ARG A 46 6.76 -1.90 -11.49
N ALA A 47 6.69 -2.84 -12.43
CA ALA A 47 6.60 -4.27 -12.16
C ALA A 47 7.84 -4.77 -11.39
N ASN A 48 9.04 -4.29 -11.73
CA ASN A 48 10.27 -4.66 -11.03
C ASN A 48 10.21 -4.26 -9.54
N VAL A 49 9.71 -3.06 -9.23
CA VAL A 49 9.51 -2.62 -7.84
C VAL A 49 8.56 -3.57 -7.10
N LEU A 50 7.40 -3.88 -7.68
CA LEU A 50 6.43 -4.77 -7.01
C LEU A 50 6.91 -6.23 -6.89
N ARG A 51 7.72 -6.73 -7.84
CA ARG A 51 8.37 -8.04 -7.71
C ARG A 51 9.36 -8.06 -6.55
N ASN A 52 10.17 -7.02 -6.39
CA ASN A 52 11.09 -6.89 -5.26
C ASN A 52 10.32 -6.82 -3.92
N VAL A 53 9.22 -6.06 -3.88
CA VAL A 53 8.33 -6.01 -2.72
C VAL A 53 7.77 -7.40 -2.40
N ALA A 54 7.28 -8.13 -3.40
CA ALA A 54 6.76 -9.49 -3.22
C ALA A 54 7.84 -10.45 -2.68
N GLN A 55 9.05 -10.38 -3.21
CA GLN A 55 10.19 -11.15 -2.73
C GLN A 55 10.51 -10.83 -1.26
N TYR A 56 10.62 -9.54 -0.92
CA TYR A 56 10.90 -9.10 0.44
C TYR A 56 9.85 -9.60 1.44
N LEU A 57 8.56 -9.49 1.09
CA LEU A 57 7.47 -10.00 1.93
C LEU A 57 7.65 -11.50 2.23
N ARG A 58 8.01 -12.31 1.22
CA ARG A 58 8.23 -13.75 1.42
C ARG A 58 9.42 -14.01 2.33
N GLU A 59 10.56 -13.38 2.04
CA GLU A 59 11.80 -13.56 2.81
C GLU A 59 11.65 -13.13 4.28
N HIS A 60 10.80 -12.14 4.56
CA HIS A 60 10.61 -11.58 5.89
C HIS A 60 9.28 -11.98 6.53
N THR A 61 8.64 -13.04 6.04
CA THR A 61 7.32 -13.50 6.54
C THR A 61 7.33 -13.71 8.05
N GLU A 62 8.39 -14.30 8.60
CA GLU A 62 8.50 -14.56 10.04
C GLU A 62 8.72 -13.31 10.89
N ALA A 63 9.15 -12.20 10.30
CA ALA A 63 9.23 -10.90 10.98
C ALA A 63 7.93 -10.10 10.85
N LEU A 64 7.23 -10.23 9.71
CA LEU A 64 6.03 -9.46 9.40
C LEU A 64 4.75 -10.08 10.00
N ALA A 65 4.60 -11.40 9.92
CA ALA A 65 3.40 -12.09 10.39
C ALA A 65 3.12 -11.92 11.90
N PRO A 66 4.13 -11.94 12.80
CA PRO A 66 3.90 -11.74 14.23
C PRO A 66 3.25 -10.39 14.57
N LEU A 67 3.45 -9.35 13.76
CA LEU A 67 2.81 -8.05 13.99
C LEU A 67 1.28 -8.16 13.94
N MET A 68 0.72 -8.91 12.99
CA MET A 68 -0.72 -9.14 12.92
C MET A 68 -1.23 -9.93 14.13
N THR A 69 -0.49 -10.95 14.55
CA THR A 69 -0.86 -11.71 15.75
C THR A 69 -0.85 -10.83 17.01
N GLU A 70 0.17 -9.99 17.18
CA GLU A 70 0.30 -9.10 18.33
C GLU A 70 -0.76 -7.98 18.32
N GLU A 71 -0.97 -7.32 17.19
CA GLU A 71 -1.82 -6.12 17.14
C GLU A 71 -3.32 -6.43 17.00
N MET A 72 -3.68 -7.56 16.39
CA MET A 72 -5.08 -7.87 16.07
C MET A 72 -5.46 -9.35 16.26
N GLY A 73 -4.60 -10.15 16.88
CA GLY A 73 -4.95 -11.48 17.39
C GLY A 73 -5.08 -12.57 16.34
N LYS A 74 -4.67 -12.33 15.09
CA LYS A 74 -4.74 -13.33 14.04
C LYS A 74 -3.87 -14.54 14.37
N PRO A 75 -4.38 -15.78 14.25
CA PRO A 75 -3.56 -16.97 14.40
C PRO A 75 -2.34 -16.91 13.48
N ILE A 76 -1.15 -17.21 14.03
CA ILE A 76 0.12 -17.01 13.29
C ILE A 76 0.17 -17.76 11.94
N LYS A 77 -0.52 -18.90 11.81
CA LYS A 77 -0.62 -19.63 10.55
C LYS A 77 -1.39 -18.84 9.48
N GLU A 78 -2.47 -18.18 9.88
CA GLU A 78 -3.26 -17.31 8.99
C GLU A 78 -2.50 -16.02 8.66
N ALA A 79 -1.79 -15.46 9.64
CA ALA A 79 -0.96 -14.28 9.44
C ALA A 79 0.15 -14.52 8.38
N ARG A 80 0.85 -15.66 8.45
CA ARG A 80 1.82 -16.07 7.41
C ARG A 80 1.15 -16.22 6.04
N GLY A 81 -0.02 -16.87 6.00
CA GLY A 81 -0.81 -17.00 4.78
C GLY A 81 -1.23 -15.65 4.19
N GLU A 82 -1.51 -14.66 5.04
CA GLU A 82 -1.82 -13.31 4.60
C GLU A 82 -0.61 -12.58 3.99
N VAL A 83 0.58 -12.69 4.60
CA VAL A 83 1.81 -12.13 4.00
C VAL A 83 2.06 -12.76 2.63
N ALA A 84 1.92 -14.08 2.50
CA ALA A 84 2.05 -14.77 1.22
C ALA A 84 1.02 -14.28 0.20
N LYS A 85 -0.22 -14.04 0.62
CA LYS A 85 -1.28 -13.52 -0.25
C LYS A 85 -1.03 -12.07 -0.70
N ALA A 86 -0.47 -11.24 0.18
CA ALA A 86 -0.03 -9.89 -0.16
C ALA A 86 1.11 -9.91 -1.20
N ALA A 87 2.10 -10.79 -1.01
CA ALA A 87 3.19 -10.98 -1.97
C ALA A 87 2.68 -11.47 -3.33
N TRP A 88 1.74 -12.41 -3.34
CA TRP A 88 1.08 -12.85 -4.57
C TRP A 88 0.34 -11.70 -5.27
N CYS A 89 -0.33 -10.82 -4.53
CA CYS A 89 -1.04 -9.69 -5.11
C CYS A 89 -0.11 -8.71 -5.84
N ALA A 90 1.03 -8.39 -5.21
CA ALA A 90 2.05 -7.54 -5.80
C ALA A 90 2.60 -8.15 -7.11
N GLU A 91 2.90 -9.46 -7.12
CA GLU A 91 3.33 -10.17 -8.33
C GLU A 91 2.26 -10.23 -9.41
N HIS A 92 1.03 -10.56 -9.05
CA HIS A 92 -0.08 -10.66 -9.98
C HIS A 92 -0.24 -9.36 -10.78
N TYR A 93 -0.25 -8.20 -10.10
CA TYR A 93 -0.34 -6.93 -10.80
C TYR A 93 0.96 -6.57 -11.53
N ALA A 94 2.13 -6.93 -11.01
CA ALA A 94 3.39 -6.77 -11.74
C ALA A 94 3.41 -7.55 -13.07
N GLU A 95 2.74 -8.69 -13.13
CA GLU A 95 2.66 -9.54 -14.32
C GLU A 95 1.56 -9.10 -15.29
N HIS A 96 0.37 -8.75 -14.79
CA HIS A 96 -0.81 -8.61 -15.64
C HIS A 96 -1.30 -7.17 -15.84
N ALA A 97 -0.86 -6.19 -15.03
CA ALA A 97 -1.46 -4.85 -15.08
C ALA A 97 -1.26 -4.14 -16.42
N GLU A 98 -0.16 -4.38 -17.12
CA GLU A 98 0.06 -3.81 -18.47
C GLU A 98 -1.01 -4.29 -19.45
N GLN A 99 -1.37 -5.57 -19.41
CA GLN A 99 -2.46 -6.12 -20.22
C GLN A 99 -3.81 -5.55 -19.79
N TYR A 100 -4.07 -5.43 -18.49
CA TYR A 100 -5.32 -4.86 -17.97
C TYR A 100 -5.52 -3.40 -18.39
N LEU A 101 -4.43 -2.66 -18.55
CA LEU A 101 -4.42 -1.22 -18.86
C LEU A 101 -4.07 -0.95 -20.33
N ALA A 102 -3.96 -1.99 -21.15
CA ALA A 102 -3.74 -1.84 -22.58
C ALA A 102 -4.88 -1.01 -23.21
N ARG A 103 -4.51 -0.15 -24.16
CA ARG A 103 -5.50 0.65 -24.89
C ARG A 103 -6.52 -0.28 -25.56
N GLN A 104 -7.79 0.11 -25.53
CA GLN A 104 -8.87 -0.63 -26.17
C GLN A 104 -9.33 0.15 -27.39
N VAL A 105 -9.02 -0.35 -28.59
CA VAL A 105 -9.43 0.28 -29.86
C VAL A 105 -10.92 0.01 -30.08
N ILE A 106 -11.65 1.05 -30.48
CA ILE A 106 -13.09 1.01 -30.75
C ILE A 106 -13.31 1.35 -32.21
N GLU A 107 -14.17 0.59 -32.89
CA GLU A 107 -14.54 0.86 -34.28
C GLU A 107 -15.33 2.16 -34.39
N SER A 108 -14.95 3.01 -35.36
CA SER A 108 -15.61 4.28 -35.67
C SER A 108 -15.23 4.74 -37.08
N ASP A 109 -15.82 5.84 -37.53
CA ASP A 109 -15.45 6.56 -38.75
C ASP A 109 -14.19 7.45 -38.60
N ALA A 110 -13.67 7.62 -37.39
CA ALA A 110 -12.41 8.32 -37.14
C ALA A 110 -11.18 7.46 -37.50
N THR A 111 -10.04 8.11 -37.80
CA THR A 111 -8.76 7.44 -38.10
C THR A 111 -8.29 6.49 -36.99
N LEU A 112 -8.57 6.83 -35.72
CA LEU A 112 -8.29 6.00 -34.57
C LEU A 112 -9.18 6.43 -33.40
N SER A 113 -10.01 5.51 -32.91
CA SER A 113 -10.78 5.68 -31.68
C SER A 113 -10.34 4.64 -30.65
N TYR A 114 -10.12 5.05 -29.41
CA TYR A 114 -9.71 4.14 -28.34
C TYR A 114 -10.04 4.68 -26.95
N VAL A 115 -10.07 3.76 -25.98
CA VAL A 115 -10.02 4.06 -24.55
C VAL A 115 -8.61 3.82 -24.05
N GLN A 116 -8.11 4.75 -23.24
CA GLN A 116 -6.84 4.63 -22.54
C GLN A 116 -7.06 4.81 -21.04
N PHE A 117 -6.31 4.03 -20.26
CA PHE A 117 -6.36 4.05 -18.81
C PHE A 117 -5.11 4.75 -18.28
N LEU A 118 -5.28 5.95 -17.75
CA LEU A 118 -4.20 6.77 -17.21
C LEU A 118 -4.33 6.89 -15.68
N PRO A 119 -3.22 7.02 -14.95
CA PRO A 119 -3.27 7.28 -13.51
C PRO A 119 -3.94 8.61 -13.20
N LEU A 120 -4.64 8.65 -12.06
CA LEU A 120 -5.28 9.85 -11.53
C LEU A 120 -4.29 10.72 -10.74
N GLY A 121 -3.35 10.10 -10.02
CA GLY A 121 -2.40 10.80 -9.15
C GLY A 121 -2.24 10.10 -7.81
N VAL A 122 -2.55 10.81 -6.72
CA VAL A 122 -2.46 10.27 -5.36
C VAL A 122 -3.78 9.59 -4.98
N VAL A 123 -3.73 8.37 -4.47
CA VAL A 123 -4.88 7.59 -4.01
C VAL A 123 -4.78 7.35 -2.51
N LEU A 124 -5.84 7.70 -1.77
CA LEU A 124 -5.95 7.43 -0.34
C LEU A 124 -6.67 6.08 -0.10
N GLY A 125 -5.98 5.15 0.54
CA GLY A 125 -6.56 3.91 1.06
C GLY A 125 -6.88 4.03 2.55
N ILE A 126 -8.16 3.96 2.91
CA ILE A 126 -8.62 3.87 4.31
C ILE A 126 -8.91 2.40 4.63
N LEU A 127 -8.09 1.78 5.46
CA LEU A 127 -8.05 0.32 5.61
C LEU A 127 -8.47 -0.16 7.01
N PRO A 128 -9.27 -1.24 7.10
CA PRO A 128 -9.66 -1.84 8.38
C PRO A 128 -8.57 -2.79 8.91
N TRP A 129 -8.65 -3.16 10.18
CA TRP A 129 -7.65 -3.94 10.91
C TRP A 129 -7.66 -5.47 10.66
N ASN A 130 -8.70 -6.04 10.06
CA ASN A 130 -8.94 -7.49 10.07
C ASN A 130 -8.04 -8.31 9.12
N ALA A 131 -7.46 -7.66 8.11
CA ALA A 131 -6.47 -8.25 7.22
C ALA A 131 -5.48 -7.17 6.74
N PRO A 132 -4.59 -6.69 7.65
CA PRO A 132 -3.78 -5.50 7.42
C PRO A 132 -2.92 -5.56 6.14
N PHE A 133 -2.19 -6.66 5.95
CA PHE A 133 -1.30 -6.83 4.80
C PHE A 133 -2.11 -7.07 3.53
N TRP A 134 -3.08 -7.99 3.56
CA TRP A 134 -3.84 -8.31 2.36
C TRP A 134 -4.64 -7.12 1.85
N LEU A 135 -5.29 -6.34 2.72
CA LEU A 135 -6.09 -5.20 2.29
C LEU A 135 -5.23 -4.03 1.82
N ALA A 136 -4.05 -3.83 2.42
CA ALA A 136 -3.07 -2.88 1.92
C ALA A 136 -2.63 -3.22 0.49
N PHE A 137 -2.19 -4.46 0.26
CA PHE A 137 -1.72 -4.87 -1.05
C PHE A 137 -2.84 -4.97 -2.09
N ARG A 138 -4.05 -5.36 -1.69
CA ARG A 138 -5.21 -5.39 -2.58
C ARG A 138 -5.56 -4.02 -3.15
N PHE A 139 -5.27 -2.92 -2.43
CA PHE A 139 -5.46 -1.57 -2.95
C PHE A 139 -4.18 -1.04 -3.63
N CYS A 140 -3.01 -1.17 -2.99
CA CYS A 140 -1.83 -0.45 -3.43
C CYS A 140 -1.17 -1.09 -4.65
N ALA A 141 -1.17 -2.43 -4.77
CA ALA A 141 -0.56 -3.11 -5.92
C ALA A 141 -1.18 -2.69 -7.27
N PRO A 142 -2.53 -2.72 -7.46
CA PRO A 142 -3.13 -2.24 -8.69
C PRO A 142 -2.94 -0.72 -8.87
N ALA A 143 -3.08 0.07 -7.82
CA ALA A 143 -2.95 1.52 -7.89
C ALA A 143 -1.54 1.94 -8.33
N LEU A 144 -0.50 1.34 -7.75
CA LEU A 144 0.89 1.56 -8.09
C LEU A 144 1.18 1.12 -9.52
N MET A 145 0.73 -0.06 -9.96
CA MET A 145 0.95 -0.51 -11.33
C MET A 145 0.26 0.35 -12.38
N ALA A 146 -0.89 0.94 -12.04
CA ALA A 146 -1.56 1.93 -12.87
C ALA A 146 -0.80 3.28 -12.95
N GLY A 147 0.24 3.48 -12.15
CA GLY A 147 1.04 4.71 -12.10
C GLY A 147 0.58 5.74 -11.08
N ASN A 148 -0.33 5.37 -10.15
CA ASN A 148 -0.69 6.23 -9.02
C ASN A 148 0.32 6.10 -7.88
N THR A 149 0.35 7.08 -6.99
CA THR A 149 0.98 6.94 -5.67
C THR A 149 -0.08 6.73 -4.60
N CYS A 150 0.31 6.15 -3.48
CA CYS A 150 -0.61 5.65 -2.46
C CYS A 150 -0.31 6.29 -1.10
N LEU A 151 -1.35 6.87 -0.50
CA LEU A 151 -1.37 7.22 0.92
C LEU A 151 -2.22 6.18 1.63
N MET A 152 -1.67 5.53 2.65
CA MET A 152 -2.35 4.48 3.40
C MET A 152 -2.67 4.98 4.79
N LYS A 153 -3.95 5.23 5.08
CA LYS A 153 -4.42 5.40 6.46
C LYS A 153 -4.97 4.07 6.93
N HIS A 154 -4.21 3.40 7.79
CA HIS A 154 -4.67 2.16 8.41
C HIS A 154 -5.54 2.42 9.65
N ASP A 155 -6.27 1.41 10.09
CA ASP A 155 -6.90 1.40 11.41
C ASP A 155 -5.89 1.77 12.54
N PRO A 156 -6.28 2.61 13.51
CA PRO A 156 -5.42 3.05 14.62
C PRO A 156 -4.81 1.93 15.48
N HIS A 157 -5.37 0.72 15.46
CA HIS A 157 -4.89 -0.39 16.31
C HIS A 157 -3.77 -1.22 15.67
N VAL A 158 -3.46 -1.03 14.38
CA VAL A 158 -2.49 -1.87 13.64
C VAL A 158 -1.32 -1.06 13.08
N GLN A 159 -0.80 -0.13 13.89
CA GLN A 159 0.21 0.84 13.45
C GLN A 159 1.57 0.19 13.16
N ALA A 160 1.95 -0.89 13.83
CA ALA A 160 3.17 -1.61 13.50
C ALA A 160 3.04 -2.34 12.16
N CYS A 161 1.90 -2.95 11.87
CA CYS A 161 1.60 -3.51 10.54
C CYS A 161 1.70 -2.43 9.46
N ALA A 162 1.04 -1.28 9.69
CA ALA A 162 1.02 -0.17 8.75
C ALA A 162 2.42 0.40 8.46
N ALA A 163 3.23 0.59 9.52
CA ALA A 163 4.62 1.04 9.39
C ALA A 163 5.49 -0.01 8.67
N ALA A 164 5.33 -1.30 8.99
CA ALA A 164 6.07 -2.37 8.34
C ALA A 164 5.76 -2.46 6.85
N ILE A 165 4.48 -2.35 6.46
CA ILE A 165 4.06 -2.35 5.05
C ILE A 165 4.72 -1.20 4.28
N ALA A 166 4.76 0.01 4.83
CA ALA A 166 5.47 1.12 4.20
C ALA A 166 7.00 0.85 4.14
N GLY A 167 7.58 0.36 5.24
CA GLY A 167 9.00 0.04 5.33
C GLY A 167 9.48 -1.04 4.35
N VAL A 168 8.59 -1.93 3.89
CA VAL A 168 8.92 -2.90 2.81
C VAL A 168 9.33 -2.17 1.54
N PHE A 169 8.66 -1.06 1.18
CA PHE A 169 8.98 -0.30 -0.04
C PHE A 169 10.33 0.40 0.09
N ASP A 170 10.62 0.96 1.27
CA ASP A 170 11.92 1.56 1.57
C ASP A 170 13.04 0.51 1.51
N ALA A 171 12.81 -0.68 2.08
CA ALA A 171 13.79 -1.75 2.16
C ALA A 171 14.21 -2.30 0.80
N VAL A 172 13.31 -2.26 -0.20
CA VAL A 172 13.63 -2.69 -1.58
C VAL A 172 14.15 -1.56 -2.46
N GLY A 173 14.35 -0.36 -1.90
CA GLY A 173 14.83 0.81 -2.63
C GLY A 173 13.80 1.33 -3.65
N ALA A 174 12.50 1.19 -3.36
CA ALA A 174 11.47 1.79 -4.21
C ALA A 174 11.63 3.32 -4.27
N PRO A 175 11.20 3.98 -5.36
CA PRO A 175 11.16 5.43 -5.41
C PRO A 175 10.45 6.00 -4.19
N PRO A 176 10.98 7.07 -3.57
CA PRO A 176 10.47 7.57 -2.32
C PRO A 176 9.02 8.04 -2.47
N ALA A 177 8.23 7.85 -1.41
CA ALA A 177 6.85 8.33 -1.30
C ALA A 177 5.84 7.77 -2.31
N ILE A 178 6.15 6.69 -3.05
CA ILE A 178 5.15 6.01 -3.89
C ILE A 178 4.09 5.28 -3.04
N LEU A 179 4.46 4.82 -1.85
CA LEU A 179 3.56 4.39 -0.78
C LEU A 179 3.99 5.07 0.52
N GLN A 180 3.08 5.69 1.24
CA GLN A 180 3.33 6.22 2.58
C GLN A 180 2.26 5.76 3.57
N ASN A 181 2.68 5.42 4.79
CA ASN A 181 1.76 5.24 5.91
C ASN A 181 1.40 6.61 6.50
N LEU A 182 0.11 6.86 6.67
CA LEU A 182 -0.44 8.01 7.38
C LEU A 182 -0.98 7.52 8.74
N ALA A 183 -0.15 7.62 9.78
CA ALA A 183 -0.57 7.38 11.15
C ALA A 183 -1.53 8.50 11.59
N LEU A 184 -2.83 8.31 11.40
CA LEU A 184 -3.87 9.30 11.66
C LEU A 184 -4.99 8.72 12.53
N ALA A 185 -5.56 9.57 13.38
CA ALA A 185 -6.88 9.31 13.96
C ALA A 185 -7.97 9.40 12.89
N ASN A 186 -9.15 8.84 13.17
CA ASN A 186 -10.22 8.74 12.17
C ASN A 186 -10.78 10.10 11.72
N ASP A 187 -10.88 11.06 12.63
CA ASP A 187 -11.34 12.42 12.39
C ASP A 187 -10.35 13.24 11.53
N GLN A 188 -9.06 12.94 11.62
CA GLN A 188 -8.03 13.63 10.82
C GLN A 188 -8.08 13.27 9.33
N VAL A 189 -8.78 12.20 8.94
CA VAL A 189 -8.86 11.72 7.56
C VAL A 189 -9.60 12.71 6.65
N GLU A 190 -10.54 13.49 7.19
CA GLU A 190 -11.33 14.47 6.40
C GLU A 190 -10.47 15.58 5.76
N ARG A 191 -9.21 15.71 6.18
CA ARG A 191 -8.26 16.71 5.69
C ARG A 191 -7.36 16.22 4.55
N VAL A 192 -7.45 14.94 4.18
CA VAL A 192 -6.63 14.32 3.13
C VAL A 192 -7.32 14.41 1.78
#